data_AF-A0A382CQ01-F1
#
_entry.id   AF-A0A382CQ01-F1
#
_cell.length_a   1.000
_cell.length_b   1.000
_cell.length_c   1.000
_cell.angle_alpha   90.00
_cell.angle_beta   90.00
_cell.angle_gamma   90.00
#
_symmetry.space_group_name_H-M   'P 1'
#
loop_
_entity.id
_entity.type
_entity.pdbx_description
1 polymer ?
#
loop_
_entity_poly.entity_id
_entity_poly.type
_entity_poly.pdbx_seq_one_letter_code
_entity_poly.pdbx_strand_id
1 'polypeptide(L)'
;MAVSLMAFVGIFYVVDLIQQLEKFIDREVSALLIAEYYFYFMPYIIVLTIPVSMLLACLFTFGQLAKYGELAAMKASGLSLYRLIRPMVLSSVCVSLGIFAAGEWIVPEANQRRADINNNDVEKQFKTSRSIRNNVLYRGQDGRQYLLRLYNGLRQQATNVFIVEFREGSIVQTIHADEMQWNTGVWVLNRGTLRRFEPRG
;
A
#
# COMPACT_ATOMS: atom_id res chain seq x y z
N MET A 1 3.62 -16.25 25.47
CA MET A 1 4.29 -16.08 24.17
C MET A 1 3.30 -15.86 23.04
N ALA A 2 2.34 -16.77 22.79
CA ALA A 2 1.38 -16.60 21.69
C ALA A 2 0.61 -15.27 21.75
N VAL A 3 0.13 -14.88 22.94
CA VAL A 3 -0.59 -13.61 23.14
C VAL A 3 0.29 -12.39 22.84
N SER A 4 1.54 -12.37 23.35
CA SER A 4 2.47 -11.27 23.09
C SER A 4 2.83 -11.19 21.60
N LEU A 5 3.06 -12.33 20.96
CA LEU A 5 3.34 -12.40 19.52
C LEU A 5 2.17 -11.86 18.69
N MET A 6 0.94 -12.31 18.97
CA MET A 6 -0.25 -11.83 18.26
C MET A 6 -0.46 -10.32 18.42
N ALA A 7 -0.22 -9.79 19.63
CA ALA A 7 -0.27 -8.35 19.88
C ALA A 7 0.79 -7.59 19.08
N PHE A 8 2.06 -8.04 19.08
CA PHE A 8 3.11 -7.38 18.33
C PHE A 8 2.89 -7.44 16.83
N VAL A 9 2.49 -8.60 16.29
CA VAL A 9 2.15 -8.74 14.87
C VAL A 9 1.03 -7.79 14.48
N GLY A 10 -0.04 -7.73 15.28
CA GLY A 10 -1.16 -6.81 15.04
C GLY A 10 -0.75 -5.35 15.07
N ILE A 11 0.07 -4.93 16.04
CA ILE A 11 0.60 -3.57 16.12
C ILE A 11 1.42 -3.24 14.87
N PHE A 12 2.33 -4.13 14.46
CA PHE A 12 3.13 -3.94 13.25
C PHE A 12 2.26 -3.80 11.99
N TYR A 13 1.19 -4.59 11.88
CA TYR A 13 0.27 -4.52 10.75
C TYR A 13 -0.45 -3.18 10.70
N VAL A 14 -0.99 -2.72 11.84
CA VAL A 14 -1.68 -1.43 11.91
C VAL A 14 -0.71 -0.28 11.59
N VAL A 15 0.50 -0.31 12.14
CA VAL A 15 1.51 0.72 11.87
C VAL A 15 1.92 0.76 10.40
N ASP A 16 2.22 -0.40 9.80
CA ASP A 16 2.58 -0.46 8.37
C ASP A 16 1.39 -0.05 7.47
N LEU A 17 0.17 -0.48 7.80
CA LEU A 17 -1.03 -0.11 7.07
C LEU A 17 -1.24 1.39 7.06
N ILE A 18 -1.09 2.07 8.22
CA ILE A 18 -1.20 3.52 8.30
C ILE A 18 -0.11 4.20 7.45
N GLN A 19 1.13 3.70 7.48
CA GLN A 19 2.24 4.25 6.69
C GLN A 19 2.04 4.07 5.18
N GLN A 20 1.37 3.01 4.76
CA GLN A 20 1.14 2.71 3.34
C GLN A 20 -0.24 3.16 2.84
N LEU A 21 -1.11 3.64 3.73
CA LEU A 21 -2.49 3.97 3.42
C LEU A 21 -2.61 4.97 2.27
N GLU A 22 -1.85 6.07 2.34
CA GLU A 22 -1.83 7.09 1.28
C GLU A 22 -1.41 6.48 -0.05
N LYS A 23 -0.38 5.62 -0.06
CA LYS A 23 0.08 4.95 -1.29
C LYS A 23 -0.96 3.98 -1.83
N PHE A 24 -1.69 3.27 -0.99
CA PHE A 24 -2.72 2.33 -1.44
C PHE A 24 -3.96 3.06 -1.99
N ILE A 25 -4.34 4.19 -1.38
CA ILE A 25 -5.44 5.04 -1.84
C ILE A 25 -5.07 5.73 -3.15
N ASP A 26 -3.90 6.39 -3.21
CA ASP A 26 -3.45 7.14 -4.39
C ASP A 26 -3.24 6.25 -5.63
N ARG A 27 -2.99 4.96 -5.41
CA ARG A 27 -2.75 3.97 -6.46
C ARG A 27 -3.96 3.09 -6.77
N GLU A 28 -5.11 3.34 -6.12
CA GLU A 28 -6.36 2.58 -6.27
C GLU A 28 -6.15 1.06 -6.17
N VAL A 29 -5.30 0.63 -5.23
CA VAL A 29 -4.89 -0.78 -5.10
C VAL A 29 -6.07 -1.62 -4.64
N SER A 30 -6.31 -2.76 -5.31
CA SER A 30 -7.37 -3.69 -4.93
C SER A 30 -7.14 -4.27 -3.53
N ALA A 31 -8.21 -4.39 -2.74
CA ALA A 31 -8.17 -4.97 -1.40
C ALA A 31 -7.59 -6.40 -1.37
N LEU A 32 -7.80 -7.18 -2.44
CA LEU A 32 -7.22 -8.52 -2.58
C LEU A 32 -5.69 -8.46 -2.65
N LEU A 33 -5.15 -7.51 -3.40
CA LEU A 33 -3.71 -7.33 -3.57
C LEU A 33 -3.06 -6.86 -2.26
N ILE A 34 -3.76 -6.01 -1.50
CA ILE A 34 -3.35 -5.59 -0.15
C ILE A 34 -3.30 -6.79 0.80
N ALA A 35 -4.33 -7.65 0.79
CA ALA A 35 -4.35 -8.84 1.62
C ALA A 35 -3.21 -9.82 1.28
N GLU A 36 -2.94 -10.03 -0.02
CA GLU A 36 -1.83 -10.86 -0.48
C GLU A 36 -0.46 -10.27 -0.08
N TYR A 37 -0.29 -8.95 -0.19
CA TYR A 37 0.89 -8.24 0.28
C TYR A 37 1.15 -8.48 1.79
N TYR A 38 0.13 -8.34 2.64
CA TYR A 38 0.27 -8.59 4.08
C TYR A 38 0.45 -10.08 4.42
N PHE A 39 -0.07 -10.98 3.60
CA PHE A 39 0.17 -12.42 3.76
C PHE A 39 1.66 -12.75 3.57
N TYR A 40 2.30 -12.23 2.52
CA TYR A 40 3.73 -12.42 2.29
C TYR A 40 4.61 -11.59 3.23
N PHE A 41 4.08 -10.53 3.86
CA PHE A 41 4.80 -9.78 4.88
C PHE A 41 4.81 -10.48 6.25
N MET A 42 3.85 -11.39 6.50
CA MET A 42 3.68 -12.08 7.78
C MET A 42 4.95 -12.79 8.28
N PRO A 43 5.66 -13.62 7.48
CA PRO A 43 6.81 -14.38 7.98
C PRO A 43 7.93 -13.48 8.47
N TYR A 44 8.15 -12.36 7.78
CA TYR A 44 9.16 -11.37 8.16
C TYR A 44 8.83 -10.72 9.51
N ILE A 45 7.58 -10.29 9.72
CA ILE A 45 7.17 -9.69 11.00
C ILE A 45 7.26 -10.70 12.13
N ILE A 46 6.85 -11.95 11.90
CA ILE A 46 6.93 -13.01 12.91
C ILE A 46 8.39 -13.21 13.35
N VAL A 47 9.32 -13.37 12.42
CA VAL A 47 10.76 -13.53 12.73
C VAL A 47 11.29 -12.34 13.54
N LEU A 48 10.88 -11.12 13.19
CA LEU A 48 11.31 -9.90 13.88
C LEU A 48 10.70 -9.75 15.29
N THR A 49 9.47 -10.21 15.49
CA THR A 49 8.71 -10.03 16.74
C THR A 49 8.89 -11.17 17.74
N ILE A 50 9.29 -12.37 17.32
CA ILE A 50 9.49 -13.52 18.21
C ILE A 50 10.47 -13.21 19.37
N PRO A 51 11.67 -12.63 19.16
CA PRO A 51 12.62 -12.41 20.25
C PRO A 51 12.05 -11.51 21.36
N VAL A 52 11.38 -10.42 20.97
CA VAL A 52 10.74 -9.47 21.90
C VAL A 52 9.55 -10.12 22.59
N SER A 53 8.73 -10.88 21.85
CA SER A 53 7.59 -11.62 22.38
C SER A 53 8.00 -12.67 23.41
N MET A 54 9.14 -13.31 23.18
CA MET A 54 9.73 -14.32 24.05
C MET A 54 10.27 -13.69 25.33
N LEU A 55 11.00 -12.58 25.24
CA LEU A 55 11.46 -11.82 26.40
C LEU A 55 10.28 -11.40 27.28
N LEU A 56 9.23 -10.83 26.66
CA LEU A 56 8.04 -10.39 27.38
C LEU A 56 7.29 -11.56 28.03
N ALA A 57 7.19 -12.69 27.32
CA ALA A 57 6.59 -13.89 27.88
C ALA A 57 7.37 -14.41 29.10
N CYS A 58 8.69 -14.47 29.02
CA CYS A 58 9.54 -14.88 30.14
C CYS A 58 9.37 -13.94 31.33
N LEU A 59 9.37 -12.62 31.08
CA LEU A 59 9.19 -11.60 32.10
C LEU A 59 7.84 -11.75 32.81
N PHE A 60 6.75 -11.92 32.08
CA PHE A 60 5.42 -12.10 32.68
C PHE A 60 5.30 -13.43 33.43
N THR A 61 5.85 -14.52 32.90
CA THR A 61 5.82 -15.82 33.58
C THR A 61 6.59 -15.75 34.91
N PHE A 62 7.82 -15.27 34.92
CA PHE A 62 8.57 -15.11 36.17
C PHE A 62 7.98 -14.05 37.09
N GLY A 63 7.45 -12.97 36.54
CA GLY A 63 6.76 -11.92 37.30
C GLY A 63 5.54 -12.45 38.05
N GLN A 64 4.73 -13.30 37.40
CA GLN A 64 3.60 -13.98 38.05
C GLN A 64 4.08 -14.95 39.13
N LEU A 65 5.07 -15.80 38.83
CA LEU A 65 5.65 -16.75 39.81
C LEU A 65 6.21 -16.02 41.05
N ALA A 66 6.84 -14.86 40.86
CA ALA A 66 7.34 -14.04 41.95
C ALA A 66 6.20 -13.39 42.74
N LYS A 67 5.19 -12.84 42.04
CA LYS A 67 4.04 -12.16 42.65
C LYS A 67 3.20 -13.07 43.54
N TYR A 68 2.97 -14.31 43.13
CA TYR A 68 2.23 -15.30 43.92
C TYR A 68 3.09 -16.02 44.96
N GLY A 69 4.37 -15.66 45.10
CA GLY A 69 5.28 -16.29 46.06
C GLY A 69 5.71 -17.71 45.68
N GLU A 70 5.27 -18.25 44.55
CA GLU A 70 5.64 -19.58 44.06
C GLU A 70 7.16 -19.69 43.85
N LEU A 71 7.78 -18.64 43.33
CA LEU A 71 9.23 -18.59 43.14
C LEU A 71 9.99 -18.66 44.48
N ALA A 72 9.47 -17.98 45.51
CA ALA A 72 10.05 -17.98 46.85
C ALA A 72 9.83 -19.34 47.54
N ALA A 73 8.64 -19.93 47.40
CA ALA A 73 8.30 -21.25 47.92
C ALA A 73 9.22 -22.33 47.33
N MET A 74 9.39 -22.36 46.00
CA MET A 74 10.29 -23.32 45.34
C MET A 74 11.74 -23.19 45.84
N LYS A 75 12.23 -21.96 46.01
CA LYS A 75 13.56 -21.70 46.57
C LYS A 75 13.68 -22.16 48.02
N ALA A 76 12.66 -21.91 48.85
CA ALA A 76 12.63 -22.36 50.24
C ALA A 76 12.59 -23.89 50.37
N SER A 77 11.99 -24.59 49.40
CA SER A 77 12.01 -26.05 49.29
C SER A 77 13.35 -26.63 48.81
N GLY A 78 14.38 -25.81 48.61
CA GLY A 78 15.72 -26.25 48.18
C GLY A 78 15.85 -26.53 46.68
N LEU A 79 14.86 -26.15 45.85
CA LEU A 79 14.99 -26.29 44.40
C LEU A 79 16.00 -25.27 43.86
N SER A 80 16.96 -25.76 43.06
CA SER A 80 17.92 -24.89 42.41
C SER A 80 17.24 -24.05 41.33
N LEU A 81 17.62 -22.77 41.26
CA LEU A 81 17.11 -21.84 40.24
C LEU A 81 17.46 -22.31 38.82
N TYR A 82 18.58 -23.02 38.66
CA TYR A 82 19.02 -23.58 37.38
C TYR A 82 18.06 -24.64 36.82
N ARG A 83 17.44 -25.46 37.69
CA ARG A 83 16.45 -26.45 37.25
C ARG A 83 15.17 -25.78 36.74
N LEU A 84 14.82 -24.62 37.30
CA LEU A 84 13.68 -23.80 36.88
C LEU A 84 13.90 -23.17 35.49
N ILE A 85 15.12 -22.72 35.21
CA ILE A 85 15.48 -22.02 33.96
C ILE A 85 15.67 -23.01 32.79
N ARG A 86 16.08 -24.26 33.07
CA ARG A 86 16.34 -25.31 32.07
C ARG A 86 15.23 -25.48 31.00
N PRO A 87 13.93 -25.63 31.33
CA PRO A 87 12.87 -25.76 30.32
C PRO A 87 12.73 -24.51 29.44
N MET A 88 13.06 -23.33 29.96
CA MET A 88 12.99 -22.07 29.21
C MET A 88 14.16 -21.90 28.25
N VAL A 89 15.36 -22.36 28.64
CA VAL A 89 16.52 -22.40 27.73
C VAL A 89 16.30 -23.43 26.63
N LEU A 90 15.72 -24.59 26.95
CA LEU A 90 15.41 -25.59 25.93
C LEU A 90 14.40 -25.05 24.91
N SER A 91 13.34 -24.36 25.38
CA SER A 91 12.36 -23.76 24.47
C SER A 91 12.95 -22.60 23.66
N SER A 92 13.86 -21.79 24.21
CA SER A 92 14.51 -20.71 23.46
C SER A 92 15.43 -21.23 22.37
N VAL A 93 16.16 -22.32 22.62
CA VAL A 93 16.97 -22.98 21.59
C VAL A 93 16.09 -23.52 20.47
N CYS A 94 14.99 -24.23 20.80
CA CYS A 94 14.05 -24.73 19.79
C CYS A 94 13.46 -23.60 18.93
N VAL A 95 13.03 -22.50 19.56
CA VAL A 95 12.48 -21.33 18.87
C VAL A 95 13.56 -20.67 18.00
N SER A 96 14.78 -20.53 18.51
CA SER A 96 15.89 -19.92 17.76
C SER A 96 16.24 -20.72 16.51
N LEU A 97 16.25 -22.06 16.58
CA LEU A 97 16.45 -22.91 15.42
C LEU A 97 15.31 -22.75 14.40
N GLY A 98 14.07 -22.65 14.88
CA GLY A 98 12.90 -22.37 14.02
C GLY A 98 12.99 -21.02 13.31
N ILE A 99 13.40 -19.97 14.02
CA ILE A 99 13.63 -18.64 13.44
C ILE A 99 14.75 -18.69 12.41
N PHE A 100 15.85 -19.36 12.71
CA PHE A 100 16.98 -19.49 11.79
C PHE A 100 16.55 -20.16 10.48
N ALA A 101 15.85 -21.30 10.56
CA ALA A 101 15.28 -21.98 9.39
C ALA A 101 14.28 -21.10 8.61
N ALA A 102 13.39 -20.40 9.31
CA ALA A 102 12.44 -19.50 8.68
C ALA A 102 13.13 -18.30 8.00
N GLY A 103 14.17 -17.76 8.62
CA GLY A 103 14.95 -16.62 8.13
C GLY A 103 15.74 -16.94 6.86
N GLU A 104 16.22 -18.17 6.71
CA GLU A 104 16.98 -18.61 5.53
C GLU A 104 16.08 -19.07 4.38
N TRP A 105 14.96 -19.74 4.65
CA TRP A 105 14.13 -20.31 3.59
C TRP A 105 12.82 -19.56 3.33
N ILE A 106 12.09 -19.20 4.38
CA ILE A 106 10.72 -18.68 4.24
C ILE A 106 10.72 -17.18 3.99
N VAL A 107 11.50 -16.42 4.77
CA VAL A 107 11.55 -14.96 4.70
C VAL A 107 12.05 -14.44 3.34
N PRO A 108 13.12 -14.99 2.73
CA PRO A 108 13.62 -14.49 1.45
C PRO A 108 12.62 -14.72 0.32
N GLU A 109 11.98 -15.90 0.26
CA GLU A 109 10.98 -16.21 -0.76
C GLU A 109 9.74 -15.32 -0.60
N ALA A 110 9.24 -15.17 0.63
CA ALA A 110 8.09 -14.31 0.91
C ALA A 110 8.38 -12.83 0.58
N ASN A 111 9.59 -12.34 0.93
CA ASN A 111 9.99 -10.97 0.63
C ASN A 111 10.16 -10.72 -0.88
N GLN A 112 10.64 -11.70 -1.65
CA GLN A 112 10.70 -11.60 -3.11
C GLN A 112 9.30 -11.43 -3.70
N ARG A 113 8.35 -12.30 -3.33
CA ARG A 113 6.96 -12.20 -3.80
C ARG A 113 6.30 -10.89 -3.38
N ARG A 114 6.55 -10.42 -2.16
CA ARG A 114 6.09 -9.10 -1.69
C ARG A 114 6.66 -7.96 -2.54
N ALA A 115 7.95 -8.02 -2.87
CA ALA A 115 8.60 -7.01 -3.71
C ALA A 115 8.04 -7.02 -5.14
N ASP A 116 7.74 -8.20 -5.68
CA ASP A 116 7.11 -8.35 -6.98
C ASP A 116 5.71 -7.72 -7.01
N ILE A 117 4.88 -7.96 -5.99
CA ILE A 117 3.54 -7.33 -5.89
C ILE A 117 3.66 -5.80 -5.86
N ASN A 118 4.62 -5.26 -5.10
CA ASN A 118 4.82 -3.82 -4.99
C ASN A 118 5.34 -3.19 -6.30
N ASN A 119 6.28 -3.84 -6.98
CA ASN A 119 6.93 -3.28 -8.16
C ASN A 119 6.15 -3.54 -9.45
N ASN A 120 5.52 -4.70 -9.59
CA ASN A 120 4.84 -5.09 -10.81
C ASN A 120 3.36 -4.77 -10.77
N ASP A 121 2.65 -5.08 -9.69
CA ASP A 121 1.18 -5.03 -9.71
C ASP A 121 0.67 -3.67 -9.23
N VAL A 122 1.20 -3.19 -8.10
CA VAL A 122 0.86 -1.87 -7.56
C VAL A 122 1.33 -0.76 -8.50
N GLU A 123 2.53 -0.84 -9.09
CA GLU A 123 3.02 0.20 -9.99
C GLU A 123 2.36 0.17 -11.39
N LYS A 124 2.02 -1.00 -11.92
CA LYS A 124 1.23 -1.09 -13.18
C LYS A 124 -0.19 -0.56 -12.97
N GLN A 125 -0.83 -0.85 -11.84
CA GLN A 125 -2.12 -0.25 -11.49
C GLN A 125 -2.00 1.27 -11.38
N PHE A 126 -0.97 1.79 -10.72
CA PHE A 126 -0.74 3.24 -10.64
C PHE A 126 -0.50 3.90 -12.00
N LYS A 127 0.32 3.30 -12.89
CA LYS A 127 0.53 3.82 -14.26
C LYS A 127 -0.75 3.81 -15.08
N THR A 128 -1.58 2.78 -14.92
CA THR A 128 -2.88 2.67 -15.59
C THR A 128 -3.87 3.71 -15.06
N SER A 129 -3.94 3.91 -13.74
CA SER A 129 -4.82 4.90 -13.12
C SER A 129 -4.38 6.34 -13.48
N ARG A 130 -3.08 6.67 -13.43
CA ARG A 130 -2.57 8.01 -13.84
C ARG A 130 -2.70 8.31 -15.35
N SER A 131 -2.80 7.28 -16.18
CA SER A 131 -3.14 7.47 -17.60
C SER A 131 -4.52 8.08 -17.76
N ILE A 132 -5.47 7.74 -16.89
CA ILE A 132 -6.82 8.28 -16.92
C ILE A 132 -6.86 9.52 -16.02
N ARG A 133 -6.76 10.69 -16.64
CA ARG A 133 -6.81 11.98 -15.94
C ARG A 133 -8.20 12.59 -16.03
N ASN A 134 -8.74 12.97 -14.89
CA ASN A 134 -10.01 13.69 -14.82
C ASN A 134 -9.76 15.21 -14.85
N ASN A 135 -10.64 15.96 -15.53
CA ASN A 135 -10.65 17.42 -15.59
C ASN A 135 -9.29 18.04 -15.99
N VAL A 136 -8.73 17.58 -17.10
CA VAL A 136 -7.49 18.16 -17.64
C VAL A 136 -7.81 19.48 -18.31
N LEU A 137 -7.27 20.57 -17.77
CA LEU A 137 -7.29 21.87 -18.41
C LEU A 137 -5.93 22.12 -19.06
N TYR A 138 -5.95 22.32 -20.37
CA TYR A 138 -4.76 22.64 -21.16
C TYR A 138 -4.97 23.96 -21.89
N ARG A 139 -3.96 24.84 -21.86
CA ARG A 139 -3.98 26.10 -22.60
C ARG A 139 -2.98 26.01 -23.73
N GLY A 140 -3.47 26.02 -24.97
CA GLY A 140 -2.64 26.08 -26.17
C GLY A 140 -2.00 27.46 -26.33
N GLN A 141 -0.89 27.51 -27.08
CA GLN A 141 -0.18 28.76 -27.38
C GLN A 141 -1.04 29.77 -28.16
N ASP A 142 -2.02 29.28 -28.91
CA ASP A 142 -2.97 30.09 -29.70
C ASP A 142 -4.09 30.73 -28.87
N GLY A 143 -4.01 30.71 -27.53
CA GLY A 143 -5.07 31.23 -26.64
C GLY A 143 -6.28 30.30 -26.50
N ARG A 144 -6.28 29.13 -27.15
CA ARG A 144 -7.31 28.09 -27.01
C ARG A 144 -7.18 27.38 -25.67
N GLN A 145 -8.30 27.21 -24.97
CA GLN A 145 -8.40 26.42 -23.75
C GLN A 145 -9.12 25.11 -24.05
N TYR A 146 -8.51 24.00 -23.68
CA TYR A 146 -9.03 22.66 -23.83
C TYR A 146 -9.36 22.14 -22.44
N LEU A 147 -10.64 21.88 -22.18
CA LEU A 147 -11.12 21.25 -20.98
C LEU A 147 -11.57 19.83 -21.33
N LEU A 148 -10.85 18.84 -20.80
CA LEU A 148 -11.09 17.42 -21.05
C LEU A 148 -11.62 16.82 -19.76
N ARG A 149 -12.88 16.37 -19.74
CA ARG A 149 -13.45 15.79 -18.51
C ARG A 149 -12.78 14.48 -18.11
N LEU A 150 -12.49 13.64 -19.10
CA LEU A 150 -11.75 12.38 -18.95
C LEU A 150 -10.74 12.32 -20.09
N TYR A 151 -9.46 12.12 -19.77
CA TYR A 151 -8.39 11.94 -20.74
C TYR A 151 -7.65 10.64 -20.44
N ASN A 152 -7.66 9.71 -21.38
CA ASN A 152 -6.94 8.45 -21.31
C ASN A 152 -5.64 8.52 -22.13
N GLY A 153 -4.51 8.62 -21.46
CA GLY A 153 -3.18 8.72 -22.06
C GLY A 153 -2.68 7.44 -22.76
N LEU A 154 -3.16 6.25 -22.36
CA LEU A 154 -2.81 4.96 -22.98
C LEU A 154 -3.48 4.79 -24.34
N ARG A 155 -4.76 5.20 -24.44
CA ARG A 155 -5.51 5.13 -25.71
C ARG A 155 -5.38 6.40 -26.53
N GLN A 156 -4.83 7.47 -25.97
CA GLN A 156 -4.83 8.82 -26.54
C GLN A 156 -6.25 9.25 -26.94
N GLN A 157 -7.20 9.06 -26.02
CA GLN A 157 -8.61 9.37 -26.20
C GLN A 157 -9.08 10.27 -25.05
N ALA A 158 -9.94 11.22 -25.34
CA ALA A 158 -10.60 12.08 -24.38
C ALA A 158 -12.11 12.03 -24.56
N THR A 159 -12.84 12.18 -23.46
CA THR A 159 -14.30 12.14 -23.42
C THR A 159 -14.83 13.44 -22.82
N ASN A 160 -15.92 13.94 -23.39
CA ASN A 160 -16.57 15.20 -23.03
C ASN A 160 -15.57 16.36 -23.05
N VAL A 161 -15.16 16.70 -24.27
CA VAL A 161 -14.17 17.72 -24.58
C VAL A 161 -14.87 19.05 -24.84
N PHE A 162 -14.37 20.09 -24.19
CA PHE A 162 -14.83 21.46 -24.36
C PHE A 162 -13.64 22.34 -24.73
N ILE A 163 -13.67 22.90 -25.94
CA ILE A 163 -12.62 23.77 -26.45
C ILE A 163 -13.20 25.17 -26.57
N VAL A 164 -12.55 26.15 -25.94
CA VAL A 164 -12.90 27.56 -26.03
C VAL A 164 -11.75 28.31 -26.67
N GLU A 165 -12.05 29.06 -27.73
CA GLU A 165 -11.10 29.94 -28.39
C GLU A 165 -11.37 31.38 -27.97
N PHE A 166 -10.36 32.01 -27.37
CA PHE A 166 -10.39 33.41 -26.97
C PHE A 166 -9.60 34.25 -27.97
N ARG A 167 -10.16 35.37 -28.40
CA ARG A 167 -9.46 36.40 -29.18
C ARG A 167 -9.77 37.75 -28.53
N GLU A 168 -8.74 38.52 -28.18
CA GLU A 168 -8.88 39.86 -27.56
C GLU A 168 -9.81 39.89 -26.34
N GLY A 169 -9.83 38.82 -25.53
CA GLY A 169 -10.64 38.73 -24.32
C GLY A 169 -12.12 38.35 -24.55
N SER A 170 -12.54 38.15 -25.80
CA SER A 170 -13.88 37.68 -26.16
C SER A 170 -13.85 36.23 -26.64
N ILE A 171 -14.91 35.47 -26.32
CA ILE A 171 -15.08 34.08 -26.79
C ILE A 171 -15.53 34.13 -28.25
N VAL A 172 -14.70 33.61 -29.14
CA VAL A 172 -14.99 33.60 -30.60
C VAL A 172 -15.67 32.29 -30.99
N GLN A 173 -15.24 31.19 -30.39
CA GLN A 173 -15.69 29.88 -30.77
C GLN A 173 -15.66 28.92 -29.59
N THR A 174 -16.71 28.10 -29.51
CA THR A 174 -16.79 26.99 -28.57
C THR A 174 -17.03 25.70 -29.35
N ILE A 175 -16.20 24.70 -29.08
CA ILE A 175 -16.36 23.34 -29.62
C ILE A 175 -16.68 22.43 -28.45
N HIS A 176 -17.80 21.73 -28.53
CA HIS A 176 -18.12 20.66 -27.59
C HIS A 176 -18.14 19.35 -28.34
N ALA A 177 -17.47 18.32 -27.83
CA ALA A 177 -17.46 16.99 -28.45
C ALA A 177 -17.57 15.91 -27.38
N ASP A 178 -18.33 14.87 -27.68
CA ASP A 178 -18.46 13.73 -26.78
C ASP A 178 -17.16 12.94 -26.70
N GLU A 179 -16.41 12.86 -27.80
CA GLU A 179 -15.18 12.08 -27.88
C GLU A 179 -14.13 12.77 -28.74
N MET A 180 -12.86 12.67 -28.36
CA MET A 180 -11.70 13.19 -29.07
C MET A 180 -10.62 12.11 -29.07
N GLN A 181 -10.16 11.68 -30.24
CA GLN A 181 -9.16 10.63 -30.36
C GLN A 181 -7.96 11.11 -31.18
N TRP A 182 -6.76 10.71 -30.79
CA TRP A 182 -5.57 10.95 -31.58
C TRP A 182 -5.50 9.94 -32.73
N ASN A 183 -5.48 10.42 -33.96
CA ASN A 183 -5.31 9.59 -35.15
C ASN A 183 -4.21 10.19 -36.05
N THR A 184 -3.15 9.42 -36.30
CA THR A 184 -2.10 9.74 -37.30
C THR A 184 -1.60 11.19 -37.27
N GLY A 185 -1.29 11.73 -36.08
CA GLY A 185 -0.72 13.07 -35.95
C GLY A 185 -1.72 14.22 -35.77
N VAL A 186 -3.02 13.93 -35.76
CA VAL A 186 -4.09 14.94 -35.59
C VAL A 186 -5.10 14.47 -34.54
N TRP A 187 -5.65 15.41 -33.76
CA TRP A 187 -6.79 15.12 -32.89
C TRP A 187 -8.10 15.19 -33.68
N VAL A 188 -8.83 14.08 -33.72
CA VAL A 188 -10.13 13.96 -34.37
C VAL A 188 -11.22 14.03 -33.29
N LEU A 189 -12.13 15.00 -33.43
CA LEU A 189 -13.30 15.13 -32.56
C LEU A 189 -14.50 14.42 -33.19
N ASN A 190 -15.09 13.49 -32.46
CA ASN A 190 -16.27 12.72 -32.87
C ASN A 190 -17.50 13.22 -32.12
N ARG A 191 -18.62 13.33 -32.86
CA ARG A 191 -19.94 13.77 -32.32
C ARG A 191 -19.82 15.07 -31.53
N GLY A 192 -19.46 16.13 -32.23
CA GLY A 192 -19.31 17.45 -31.65
C GLY A 192 -20.23 18.49 -32.26
N THR A 193 -20.56 19.50 -31.46
CA THR A 193 -21.23 20.71 -31.89
C THR A 193 -20.23 21.86 -31.90
N LEU A 194 -20.15 22.55 -33.04
CA LEU A 194 -19.39 23.79 -33.19
C LEU A 194 -20.33 24.98 -33.02
N ARG A 195 -20.03 25.87 -32.08
CA ARG A 195 -20.72 27.16 -31.94
C ARG A 195 -19.73 28.28 -32.20
N ARG A 196 -20.00 29.08 -33.23
CA ARG A 196 -19.27 30.31 -33.52
C ARG A 196 -20.10 31.50 -33.07
N PHE A 197 -19.46 32.44 -32.41
CA PHE A 197 -20.07 33.70 -32.02
C PHE A 197 -19.62 34.75 -33.02
N GLU A 198 -20.58 35.35 -33.71
CA GLU A 198 -20.27 36.49 -34.59
C GLU A 198 -20.01 37.74 -33.73
N PRO A 199 -19.14 38.67 -34.17
CA PRO A 199 -18.80 39.86 -33.39
C PRO A 199 -19.97 40.85 -33.13
N ARG A 200 -21.21 40.51 -33.51
CA ARG A 200 -22.40 41.37 -33.38
C ARG A 200 -23.68 40.52 -33.24
N GLY A 201 -24.19 40.41 -32.00
CA GLY A 201 -25.54 39.89 -31.71
C GLY A 201 -25.54 38.50 -31.11
#